data_AF-A0A7C5JJQ1-F1
#
_entry.id   AF-A0A7C5JJQ1-F1
#
_cell.length_a   1.000
_cell.length_b   1.000
_cell.length_c   1.000
_cell.angle_alpha   90.00
_cell.angle_beta   90.00
_cell.angle_gamma   90.00
#
_symmetry.space_group_name_H-M   'P 1'
#
loop_
_entity.id
_entity.type
_entity.pdbx_description
1 polymer ?
#
loop_
_entity_poly.entity_id
_entity_poly.type
_entity_poly.pdbx_seq_one_letter_code
_entity_poly.pdbx_strand_id
1 'polypeptide(L)' 'GGINGGITNGNNLIFRVVVKPTSSITKSQDTYNFTSEQMDELKVKGRHDLCIALRVPPVLEAISAIALADLQLLNKAFK' A
#
# COMPACT_ATOMS: atom_id res chain seq x y z
N GLY A 1 -12.57 4.38 14.11
CA GLY A 1 -12.33 2.94 14.02
C GLY A 1 -11.28 2.52 15.01
N GLY A 2 -11.65 2.48 16.29
CA GLY A 2 -10.80 1.93 17.37
C GLY A 2 -9.63 2.79 17.86
N ILE A 3 -9.45 4.03 17.37
CA ILE A 3 -8.34 4.92 17.76
C ILE A 3 -8.88 6.31 18.11
N ASN A 4 -8.48 6.84 19.26
CA ASN A 4 -8.76 8.21 19.73
C ASN A 4 -7.45 8.88 20.14
N GLY A 5 -7.16 10.07 19.59
CA GLY A 5 -5.94 10.82 19.96
C GLY A 5 -4.63 10.05 19.70
N GLY A 6 -4.63 9.11 18.75
CA GLY A 6 -3.46 8.27 18.44
C GLY A 6 -3.31 7.00 19.29
N ILE A 7 -4.22 6.74 20.24
CA ILE A 7 -4.18 5.56 21.11
C ILE A 7 -5.41 4.68 20.87
N THR A 8 -5.24 3.37 20.98
CA THR A 8 -6.34 2.41 20.84
C THR A 8 -7.34 2.59 21.99
N ASN A 9 -8.64 2.57 21.65
CA ASN A 9 -9.72 2.81 22.63
C ASN A 9 -10.47 1.52 23.06
N GLY A 10 -9.98 0.34 22.63
CA GLY A 10 -10.59 -0.97 22.91
C GLY A 10 -11.66 -1.43 21.91
N ASN A 11 -12.16 -0.55 21.04
CA ASN A 11 -13.08 -0.94 19.96
C ASN A 11 -12.33 -1.50 18.74
N ASN A 12 -13.08 -2.14 17.82
CA ASN A 12 -12.54 -2.64 16.56
C ASN A 12 -11.80 -1.56 15.76
N LEU A 13 -10.60 -1.93 15.30
CA LEU A 13 -9.81 -1.12 14.36
C LEU A 13 -10.44 -1.22 12.97
N ILE A 14 -10.73 -0.08 12.36
CA ILE A 14 -11.38 -0.01 11.05
C ILE A 14 -10.49 0.78 10.11
N PHE A 15 -10.02 0.12 9.05
CA PHE A 15 -9.22 0.72 8.00
C PHE A 15 -10.05 0.84 6.72
N ARG A 16 -9.97 2.00 6.06
CA ARG A 16 -10.48 2.18 4.71
C ARG A 16 -9.30 2.64 3.86
N VAL A 17 -8.90 1.81 2.91
CA VAL A 17 -7.69 2.04 2.11
C VAL A 17 -8.09 2.28 0.67
N VAL A 18 -7.56 3.36 0.10
CA VAL A 18 -7.71 3.68 -1.32
C VAL A 18 -6.49 3.18 -2.05
N VAL A 19 -6.71 2.37 -3.09
CA VAL A 19 -5.65 1.81 -3.92
C VAL A 19 -5.74 2.44 -5.30
N LYS A 20 -4.66 3.07 -5.74
CA LYS A 20 -4.59 3.58 -7.11
C LYS A 20 -4.57 2.41 -8.13
N PRO A 21 -5.02 2.64 -9.38
CA PRO A 21 -4.81 1.66 -10.45
C PRO A 21 -3.34 1.34 -10.67
N THR A 22 -3.06 0.14 -11.18
CA THR A 22 -1.70 -0.28 -11.51
C THR A 22 -1.10 0.60 -12.60
N SER A 23 0.14 1.06 -12.41
CA SER A 23 0.86 1.90 -13.38
C SER A 23 1.26 1.16 -14.66
N SER A 24 1.57 -0.13 -14.56
CA SER A 24 1.98 -0.98 -15.68
C SER A 24 0.76 -1.60 -16.35
N ILE A 25 0.33 -0.99 -17.46
CA ILE A 25 -0.78 -1.45 -18.28
C ILE A 25 -0.33 -1.61 -19.73
N THR A 26 -1.07 -2.38 -20.53
CA THR A 26 -0.72 -2.66 -21.93
C THR A 26 -0.85 -1.43 -22.85
N LYS A 27 -1.56 -0.39 -22.41
CA LYS A 27 -1.69 0.88 -23.13
C LYS A 27 -0.34 1.60 -23.11
N SER A 28 0.06 2.17 -24.25
CA SER A 28 1.19 3.10 -24.32
C SER A 28 1.00 4.29 -23.39
N GLN A 29 2.10 4.72 -22.80
CA GLN A 29 2.16 5.87 -21.89
C GLN A 29 3.41 6.69 -22.20
N ASP A 30 3.26 8.00 -22.33
CA ASP A 30 4.41 8.89 -22.49
C ASP A 30 5.11 9.08 -21.16
N THR A 31 6.42 8.88 -21.14
CA THR A 31 7.24 9.06 -19.94
C THR A 31 8.64 9.52 -20.31
N TYR A 32 9.38 10.03 -19.33
CA TYR A 32 10.78 10.37 -19.53
C TYR A 32 11.65 9.10 -19.55
N ASN A 33 12.49 8.98 -20.57
CA ASN A 33 13.48 7.92 -20.70
C ASN A 33 14.85 8.43 -20.26
N PHE A 34 15.36 7.90 -19.14
CA PHE A 34 16.64 8.31 -18.55
C PHE A 34 17.87 7.90 -19.38
N THR A 35 17.73 6.96 -20.32
CA THR A 35 18.84 6.52 -21.18
C THR A 35 18.98 7.39 -22.42
N SER A 36 17.87 7.80 -23.04
CA SER A 36 17.89 8.71 -24.19
C SER A 36 17.81 10.20 -23.80
N GLU A 37 17.57 10.50 -22.52
CA GLU A 37 17.38 11.85 -21.96
C GLU A 37 16.22 12.64 -22.62
N GLN A 38 15.18 11.93 -23.06
CA GLN A 38 14.05 12.52 -23.80
C GLN A 38 12.71 11.91 -23.37
N MET A 39 11.61 12.58 -23.72
CA MET A 39 10.26 12.01 -23.60
C MET A 39 10.08 10.93 -24.67
N ASP A 40 9.60 9.75 -24.25
CA ASP A 40 9.45 8.58 -25.11
C ASP A 40 8.19 7.78 -24.73
N GLU A 41 7.71 6.97 -25.67
CA GLU A 41 6.52 6.15 -25.50
C GLU A 41 6.87 4.82 -24.82
N LEU A 42 6.43 4.62 -23.58
CA LEU A 42 6.60 3.36 -22.86
C LEU A 42 5.46 2.40 -23.18
N LYS A 43 5.80 1.29 -23.82
CA LYS A 43 4.90 0.15 -24.04
C LYS A 43 5.31 -1.06 -23.21
N VAL A 44 4.59 -1.30 -22.13
CA VAL A 44 4.85 -2.43 -21.24
C VAL A 44 4.34 -3.74 -21.87
N LYS A 45 5.25 -4.70 -22.08
CA LYS A 45 4.94 -6.02 -22.67
C LYS A 45 4.65 -7.07 -21.59
N GLY A 46 3.70 -7.97 -21.83
CA GLY A 46 3.39 -9.08 -20.93
C GLY A 46 2.09 -8.90 -20.13
N ARG A 47 1.73 -9.91 -19.34
CA ARG A 47 0.52 -9.90 -18.50
C ARG A 47 0.83 -9.18 -17.19
N HIS A 48 0.03 -8.17 -16.88
CA HIS A 48 0.13 -7.40 -15.65
C HIS A 48 -1.18 -7.49 -14.89
N ASP A 49 -1.07 -7.46 -13.56
CA ASP A 49 -2.23 -7.34 -12.69
C ASP A 49 -2.77 -5.91 -12.78
N LEU A 50 -3.90 -5.73 -13.46
CA LEU A 50 -4.53 -4.42 -13.64
C LEU A 50 -5.32 -3.97 -12.40
N CYS A 51 -5.54 -4.86 -11.43
CA CYS A 51 -6.29 -4.57 -10.21
C CYS A 51 -5.59 -5.16 -8.98
N ILE A 52 -4.50 -4.51 -8.56
CA ILE A 52 -3.77 -4.91 -7.35
C ILE A 52 -4.61 -4.81 -6.07
N ALA A 53 -5.72 -4.07 -6.10
CA ALA A 53 -6.59 -3.87 -4.94
C ALA A 53 -7.11 -5.18 -4.34
N LEU A 54 -7.27 -6.24 -5.13
CA LEU A 54 -7.71 -7.55 -4.64
C LEU A 54 -6.63 -8.27 -3.81
N ARG A 55 -5.37 -7.92 -4.02
CA ARG A 55 -4.22 -8.53 -3.32
C ARG A 55 -3.74 -7.72 -2.12
N VAL A 56 -4.23 -6.48 -1.98
CA VAL A 56 -3.89 -5.58 -0.89
C VAL A 56 -4.41 -6.02 0.49
N PRO A 57 -5.64 -6.58 0.66
CA PRO A 57 -6.16 -6.96 1.97
C PRO A 57 -5.23 -7.86 2.82
N PRO A 58 -4.70 -9.00 2.32
CA PRO A 58 -3.81 -9.83 3.14
C PRO A 58 -2.50 -9.11 3.52
N VAL A 59 -2.01 -8.20 2.68
CA VAL A 59 -0.82 -7.39 2.98
C VAL A 59 -1.12 -6.37 4.08
N LEU A 60 -2.28 -5.70 4.02
CA LEU A 60 -2.72 -4.76 5.04
C LEU A 60 -2.92 -5.44 6.40
N GLU A 61 -3.51 -6.63 6.41
CA GLU A 61 -3.67 -7.43 7.63
C GLU A 61 -2.31 -7.75 8.26
N ALA A 62 -1.35 -8.24 7.46
CA ALA A 62 -0.01 -8.56 7.93
C ALA A 62 0.74 -7.33 8.47
N ILE A 63 0.74 -6.21 7.74
CA ILE A 63 1.42 -4.98 8.18
C ILE A 63 0.75 -4.41 9.43
N SER A 64 -0.58 -4.47 9.51
CA SER A 64 -1.31 -4.02 10.70
C SER A 64 -0.96 -4.87 11.92
N ALA A 65 -0.86 -6.20 11.76
CA ALA A 65 -0.44 -7.09 12.84
C ALA A 65 0.99 -6.80 13.33
N ILE A 66 1.92 -6.54 12.41
CA ILE A 66 3.30 -6.16 12.74
C ILE A 66 3.32 -4.84 13.53
N ALA A 67 2.62 -3.82 13.06
CA ALA A 67 2.55 -2.51 13.74
C ALA A 67 1.93 -2.62 15.14
N LEU A 68 0.87 -3.42 15.29
CA LEU A 68 0.23 -3.64 16.59
C LEU A 68 1.12 -4.43 17.55
N ALA A 69 1.88 -5.42 17.07
CA ALA A 69 2.83 -6.15 17.89
C ALA A 69 3.93 -5.23 18.43
N ASP A 70 4.46 -4.34 17.59
CA ASP A 70 5.46 -3.34 18.01
C ASP A 70 4.89 -2.39 19.07
N LEU A 71 3.73 -1.80 18.82
CA LEU A 71 3.05 -0.92 19.79
C LEU A 71 2.74 -1.64 21.12
N GLN A 72 2.41 -2.93 21.06
CA GLN A 72 2.20 -3.74 22.26
C GLN A 72 3.49 -3.94 23.04
N LEU A 73 4.61 -4.23 22.37
CA LEU A 73 5.92 -4.39 23.01
C LEU A 73 6.39 -3.09 23.65
N LEU A 74 6.25 -1.96 22.96
CA LEU A 74 6.55 -0.64 23.51
C LEU A 74 5.74 -0.37 24.79
N ASN A 75 4.42 -0.58 24.74
CA ASN A 75 3.57 -0.39 25.92
C ASN A 75 3.92 -1.33 27.08
N LYS A 76 4.44 -2.54 26.82
CA LYS A 76 4.96 -3.45 27.84
C LYS A 76 6.32 -3.02 28.42
N ALA A 77 7.11 -2.26 27.67
CA ALA A 77 8.40 -1.77 28.15
C ALA A 77 8.26 -0.53 29.04
N PHE A 78 7.24 0.29 28.79
CA PHE A 78 6.94 1.48 29.60
C PHE A 78 6.09 1.22 30.84
N LYS A 79 5.40 0.08 30.90
CA LYS A 79 4.66 -0.40 32.08
C LYS A 79 5.52 -1.32 32.92
#